data_AF-A0A3C1H500-F1
#
_entry.id   AF-A0A3C1H500-F1
#
_cell.length_a   1.000
_cell.length_b   1.000
_cell.length_c   1.000
_cell.angle_alpha   90.00
_cell.angle_beta   90.00
_cell.angle_gamma   90.00
#
_symmetry.space_group_name_H-M   'P 1'
#
loop_
_entity.id
_entity.type
_entity.pdbx_description
1 polymer ?
#
loop_
_entity_poly.entity_id
_entity_poly.type
_entity_poly.pdbx_seq_one_letter_code
_entity_poly.pdbx_strand_id
1 'polypeptide(L)'
;MARPREPIELIQAKGRKHLTKQEIAERHQTEIAPVCPDALLPPRYLTAAQKKRFLAIAEQLAALGILGETDTDAVARYVTAESLYEDAVRTLRAAVRKKPPPDSGFEEQALYIKALDTAQRTQDRLFRQAQSAARELGLTISARCKIVIPQKQPEAPAENKFAKFLQKRDAG
;
A
#
# COMPACT_ATOMS: atom_id res chain seq x y z
N MET A 1 -0.67 7.63 25.79
CA MET A 1 0.20 7.86 24.61
C MET A 1 -0.54 8.80 23.66
N ALA A 2 0.07 9.91 23.25
CA ALA A 2 -0.54 10.82 22.28
C ALA A 2 -0.70 10.12 20.93
N ARG A 3 -1.87 10.26 20.30
CA ARG A 3 -2.14 9.70 18.97
C ARG A 3 -1.20 10.38 17.95
N PRO A 4 -0.61 9.64 16.99
CA PRO A 4 0.22 10.26 15.96
C PRO A 4 -0.55 11.36 15.22
N ARG A 5 0.16 12.44 14.88
CA ARG A 5 -0.42 13.63 14.24
C ARG A 5 -0.87 13.27 12.83
N GLU A 6 -2.16 13.40 12.55
CA GLU A 6 -2.76 13.15 11.22
C GLU A 6 -2.64 14.40 10.33
N PRO A 7 -2.43 14.28 9.01
CA PRO A 7 -2.39 15.44 8.09
C PRO A 7 -3.64 16.32 8.15
N ILE A 8 -3.50 17.61 7.87
CA ILE A 8 -4.60 18.59 7.97
C ILE A 8 -5.75 18.25 7.02
N GLU A 9 -5.44 17.85 5.78
CA GLU A 9 -6.42 17.45 4.77
C GLU A 9 -7.23 16.23 5.21
N LEU A 10 -6.59 15.28 5.90
CA LEU A 10 -7.26 14.10 6.44
C LEU A 10 -8.22 14.47 7.58
N ILE A 11 -7.84 15.43 8.43
CA ILE A 11 -8.69 15.91 9.52
C ILE A 11 -9.91 16.66 8.97
N GLN A 12 -9.70 17.50 7.94
CA GLN A 12 -10.76 18.18 7.22
C GLN A 12 -11.72 17.19 6.56
N ALA A 13 -11.20 16.19 5.84
CA ALA A 13 -11.99 15.15 5.20
C ALA A 13 -12.83 14.33 6.19
N LYS A 14 -12.32 14.09 7.41
CA LYS A 14 -13.05 13.41 8.48
C LYS A 14 -14.18 14.26 9.08
N GLY A 15 -14.12 15.59 8.97
CA GLY A 15 -15.14 16.51 9.49
C GLY A 15 -15.31 16.52 11.01
N ARG A 16 -14.40 15.90 11.78
CA ARG A 16 -14.56 15.70 13.23
C ARG A 16 -14.02 16.86 14.09
N LYS A 17 -13.32 17.81 13.49
CA LYS A 17 -12.70 18.94 14.20
C LYS A 17 -12.99 20.24 13.47
N HIS A 18 -13.54 21.22 14.20
CA HIS A 18 -13.61 22.59 13.72
C HIS A 18 -12.25 23.24 13.89
N LEU A 19 -11.66 23.65 12.77
CA LEU A 19 -10.35 24.30 12.72
C LEU A 19 -10.55 25.71 12.18
N THR A 20 -9.84 26.67 12.76
CA THR A 20 -9.80 28.03 12.27
C THR A 20 -8.97 28.12 10.98
N LYS A 21 -9.19 29.16 10.18
CA LYS A 21 -8.40 29.40 8.96
C LYS A 21 -6.89 29.55 9.26
N GLN A 22 -6.55 30.16 10.39
CA GLN A 22 -5.16 30.34 10.84
C GLN A 22 -4.52 29.00 11.18
N GLU A 23 -5.20 28.15 11.96
CA GLU A 23 -4.69 26.80 12.29
C GLU A 23 -4.50 25.92 11.05
N ILE A 24 -5.39 26.02 10.06
CA ILE A 24 -5.25 25.30 8.79
C ILE A 24 -3.99 25.78 8.05
N ALA A 25 -3.80 27.09 7.93
CA ALA A 25 -2.66 27.68 7.23
C ALA A 25 -1.31 27.35 7.89
N GLU A 26 -1.22 27.49 9.22
CA GLU A 26 -0.02 27.13 9.98
C GLU A 26 0.35 25.65 9.81
N ARG A 27 -0.66 24.78 9.74
CA ARG A 27 -0.45 23.36 9.51
C ARG A 27 0.00 23.03 8.10
N HIS A 28 -0.61 23.61 7.08
CA HIS A 28 -0.12 23.44 5.70
C HIS A 28 1.34 23.92 5.53
N GLN A 29 1.76 24.97 6.25
CA GLN A 29 3.15 25.45 6.21
C GLN A 29 4.15 24.57 6.96
N THR A 30 3.70 23.82 7.96
CA THR A 30 4.57 22.99 8.82
C THR A 30 4.52 21.50 8.49
N GLU A 31 3.50 21.05 7.75
CA GLU A 31 3.39 19.67 7.29
C GLU A 31 4.34 19.41 6.12
N ILE A 32 5.15 18.35 6.24
CA ILE A 32 6.03 17.90 5.17
C ILE A 32 5.16 17.23 4.11
N ALA A 33 5.06 17.85 2.94
CA ALA A 33 4.46 17.21 1.79
C ALA A 33 5.38 16.09 1.29
N PRO A 34 4.85 14.88 1.01
CA PRO A 34 5.63 13.86 0.32
C PRO A 34 6.10 14.41 -1.02
N VAL A 35 7.40 14.32 -1.30
CA VAL A 35 7.90 14.49 -2.67
C VAL A 35 7.43 13.25 -3.42
N CYS A 36 6.39 13.41 -4.23
CA CYS A 36 5.94 12.38 -5.16
C CYS A 36 6.85 12.44 -6.40
N PRO A 37 7.76 11.48 -6.61
CA PRO A 37 8.50 11.41 -7.86
C PRO A 37 7.54 11.00 -8.98
N ASP A 38 7.85 11.42 -10.22
CA ASP A 38 7.09 11.03 -11.41
C ASP A 38 7.00 9.50 -11.57
N ALA A 39 8.04 8.78 -11.14
CA ALA A 39 8.05 7.32 -11.07
C ALA A 39 9.07 6.81 -10.02
N LEU A 40 8.72 5.73 -9.32
CA LEU A 40 9.68 5.00 -8.49
C LEU A 40 10.62 4.14 -9.34
N LEU A 41 11.90 4.18 -9.00
CA LEU A 41 12.92 3.36 -9.65
C LEU A 41 13.12 2.05 -8.88
N PRO A 42 13.04 0.88 -9.55
CA PRO A 42 13.25 -0.39 -8.87
C PRO A 42 14.73 -0.56 -8.46
N PRO A 43 15.00 -1.07 -7.24
CA PRO A 43 16.37 -1.34 -6.80
C PRO A 43 17.14 -2.30 -7.71
N ARG A 44 18.47 -2.10 -7.78
CA ARG A 44 19.35 -2.86 -8.69
C ARG A 44 19.33 -4.38 -8.43
N TYR A 45 19.17 -4.79 -7.17
CA TYR A 45 19.19 -6.19 -6.74
C TYR A 45 17.96 -7.00 -7.17
N LEU A 46 16.90 -6.36 -7.63
CA LEU A 46 15.72 -7.07 -8.12
C LEU A 46 16.02 -7.77 -9.46
N THR A 47 15.50 -8.99 -9.61
CA THR A 47 15.50 -9.70 -10.88
C THR A 47 14.62 -8.99 -11.93
N ALA A 48 14.78 -9.31 -13.22
CA ALA A 48 13.97 -8.68 -14.27
C ALA A 48 12.45 -8.88 -14.06
N ALA A 49 12.04 -10.08 -13.65
CA ALA A 49 10.64 -10.37 -13.34
C ALA A 49 10.13 -9.52 -12.15
N GLN A 50 10.94 -9.40 -11.09
CA GLN A 50 10.61 -8.58 -9.93
C GLN A 50 10.55 -7.09 -10.28
N LYS A 51 11.45 -6.58 -11.14
CA LYS A 51 11.40 -5.19 -11.61
C LYS A 51 10.10 -4.89 -12.35
N LYS A 52 9.63 -5.81 -13.20
CA LYS A 52 8.34 -5.66 -13.89
C LYS A 52 7.18 -5.62 -12.90
N ARG A 53 7.17 -6.49 -11.90
CA ARG A 53 6.14 -6.52 -10.84
C ARG A 53 6.18 -5.26 -9.97
N PHE A 54 7.37 -4.80 -9.62
CA PHE A 54 7.60 -3.56 -8.88
C PHE A 54 6.96 -2.37 -9.60
N LEU A 55 7.28 -2.18 -10.89
CA LEU A 55 6.77 -1.06 -11.66
C LEU A 55 5.24 -1.10 -11.77
N ALA A 56 4.65 -2.27 -12.00
CA ALA A 56 3.20 -2.42 -12.04
C ALA A 56 2.51 -2.02 -10.72
N ILE A 57 3.11 -2.39 -9.57
CA ILE A 57 2.58 -2.01 -8.26
C ILE A 57 2.79 -0.51 -8.00
N ALA A 58 3.97 0.01 -8.34
CA ALA A 58 4.28 1.43 -8.19
C ALA A 58 3.31 2.29 -9.00
N GLU A 59 2.98 1.91 -10.24
CA GLU A 59 1.98 2.59 -11.07
C GLU A 59 0.59 2.59 -10.42
N GLN A 60 0.14 1.43 -9.90
CA GLN A 60 -1.14 1.32 -9.19
C GLN A 60 -1.19 2.19 -7.93
N LEU A 61 -0.08 2.28 -7.18
CA LEU A 61 0.01 3.09 -5.96
C LEU A 61 0.18 4.58 -6.27
N ALA A 62 0.87 4.94 -7.36
CA ALA A 62 1.03 6.32 -7.80
C ALA A 62 -0.32 6.95 -8.16
N ALA A 63 -1.25 6.18 -8.73
CA ALA A 63 -2.62 6.63 -8.99
C ALA A 63 -3.38 7.06 -7.72
N LEU A 64 -2.93 6.65 -6.53
CA LEU A 64 -3.52 7.06 -5.25
C LEU A 64 -2.93 8.39 -4.73
N GLY A 65 -1.85 8.90 -5.34
CA GLY A 65 -1.20 10.16 -4.95
C GLY A 65 -0.50 10.13 -3.59
N ILE A 66 -0.27 8.94 -3.02
CA ILE A 66 0.32 8.75 -1.69
C ILE A 66 1.75 8.21 -1.71
N LEU A 67 2.30 7.92 -2.90
CA LEU A 67 3.58 7.24 -3.07
C LEU A 67 4.72 8.25 -3.16
N GLY A 68 5.70 8.14 -2.25
CA GLY A 68 6.92 8.95 -2.24
C GLY A 68 8.17 8.14 -2.58
N GLU A 69 9.28 8.83 -2.88
CA GLU A 69 10.57 8.18 -3.19
C GLU A 69 11.02 7.18 -2.11
N THR A 70 10.72 7.50 -0.85
CA THR A 70 11.02 6.68 0.33
C THR A 70 10.30 5.32 0.34
N ASP A 71 9.24 5.16 -0.45
CA ASP A 71 8.45 3.93 -0.49
C ASP A 71 9.07 2.85 -1.40
N THR A 72 10.12 3.20 -2.15
CA THR A 72 10.86 2.27 -3.03
C THR A 72 11.23 0.97 -2.31
N ASP A 73 11.77 1.07 -1.11
CA ASP A 73 12.17 -0.10 -0.33
C ASP A 73 10.97 -0.93 0.13
N ALA A 74 9.84 -0.29 0.47
CA ALA A 74 8.65 -0.99 0.89
C ALA A 74 8.06 -1.83 -0.25
N VAL A 75 7.95 -1.24 -1.46
CA VAL A 75 7.49 -1.95 -2.65
C VAL A 75 8.47 -3.08 -3.03
N ALA A 76 9.78 -2.83 -2.98
CA ALA A 76 10.78 -3.84 -3.30
C ALA A 76 10.77 -5.02 -2.33
N ARG A 77 10.60 -4.77 -1.02
CA ARG A 77 10.47 -5.81 0.00
C ARG A 77 9.20 -6.63 -0.19
N TYR A 78 8.08 -5.99 -0.52
CA TYR A 78 6.84 -6.70 -0.86
C TYR A 78 7.04 -7.64 -2.05
N VAL A 79 7.53 -7.12 -3.18
CA VAL A 79 7.75 -7.89 -4.42
C VAL A 79 8.69 -9.07 -4.17
N THR A 80 9.74 -8.86 -3.39
CA THR A 80 10.71 -9.90 -3.04
C THR A 80 10.04 -11.01 -2.20
N ALA A 81 9.31 -10.62 -1.14
CA ALA A 81 8.62 -11.57 -0.27
C ALA A 81 7.51 -12.34 -1.01
N GLU A 82 6.75 -11.67 -1.88
CA GLU A 82 5.72 -12.28 -2.73
C GLU A 82 6.33 -13.32 -3.68
N SER A 83 7.43 -12.97 -4.35
CA SER A 83 8.15 -13.90 -5.24
C SER A 83 8.64 -15.15 -4.51
N LEU A 84 9.28 -14.97 -3.34
CA LEU A 84 9.76 -16.08 -2.52
C LEU A 84 8.60 -16.95 -1.99
N TYR A 85 7.47 -16.33 -1.63
CA TYR A 85 6.27 -17.07 -1.25
C TYR A 85 5.76 -17.95 -2.40
N GLU A 86 5.69 -17.42 -3.62
CA GLU A 86 5.29 -18.22 -4.79
C GLU A 86 6.23 -19.42 -5.00
N ASP A 87 7.54 -19.23 -4.84
CA ASP A 87 8.53 -20.30 -4.93
C ASP A 87 8.32 -21.35 -3.82
N ALA A 88 8.04 -20.91 -2.60
CA ALA A 88 7.75 -21.79 -1.48
C ALA A 88 6.45 -22.58 -1.69
N VAL A 89 5.41 -21.97 -2.27
CA VAL A 89 4.18 -22.66 -2.65
C VAL A 89 4.46 -23.74 -3.71
N ARG A 90 5.30 -23.45 -4.70
CA ARG A 90 5.71 -24.46 -5.70
C ARG A 90 6.49 -25.60 -5.05
N THR A 91 7.40 -25.29 -4.13
CA THR A 91 8.17 -26.27 -3.36
C THR A 91 7.27 -27.15 -2.50
N LEU A 92 6.30 -26.56 -1.80
CA LEU A 92 5.33 -27.29 -0.99
C LEU A 92 4.47 -28.23 -1.85
N ARG A 93 3.95 -27.74 -2.98
CA ARG A 93 3.20 -28.58 -3.94
C ARG A 93 4.04 -29.74 -4.47
N ALA A 94 5.32 -29.51 -4.75
CA ALA A 94 6.24 -30.55 -5.17
C ALA A 94 6.51 -31.57 -4.06
N ALA A 95 6.68 -31.12 -2.81
CA ALA A 95 6.85 -31.98 -1.65
C ALA A 95 5.63 -32.89 -1.46
N VAL A 96 4.42 -32.34 -1.47
CA VAL A 96 3.16 -33.11 -1.35
C VAL A 96 3.03 -34.21 -2.42
N ARG A 97 3.49 -33.94 -3.65
CA ARG A 97 3.46 -34.93 -4.75
C ARG A 97 4.45 -36.08 -4.55
N LYS A 98 5.51 -35.88 -3.78
CA LYS A 98 6.54 -36.89 -3.47
C LYS A 98 6.15 -37.75 -2.24
N LYS A 99 4.87 -37.84 -1.92
CA LYS A 99 4.39 -38.68 -0.83
C LYS A 99 4.82 -40.14 -1.08
N PRO A 100 5.56 -40.77 -0.16
CA PRO A 100 5.94 -42.16 -0.31
C PRO A 100 4.69 -43.07 -0.21
N PRO A 101 4.73 -44.26 -0.84
CA PRO A 101 3.71 -45.29 -0.66
C PRO A 101 3.42 -45.61 0.83
N PRO A 102 2.20 -46.05 1.19
CA PRO A 102 1.86 -46.38 2.58
C PRO A 102 2.71 -47.48 3.21
N ASP A 103 3.26 -48.37 2.38
CA ASP A 103 4.12 -49.50 2.72
C ASP A 103 5.62 -49.16 2.75
N SER A 104 5.99 -47.90 2.45
CA SER A 104 7.36 -47.43 2.58
C SER A 104 7.89 -47.58 4.01
N GLY A 105 9.20 -47.79 4.14
CA GLY A 105 9.87 -47.92 5.43
C GLY A 105 9.78 -46.67 6.29
N PHE A 106 9.93 -46.86 7.61
CA PHE A 106 9.83 -45.78 8.60
C PHE A 106 10.73 -44.58 8.29
N GLU A 107 11.98 -44.83 7.87
CA GLU A 107 12.94 -43.77 7.56
C GLU A 107 12.48 -42.88 6.39
N GLU A 108 11.96 -43.49 5.32
CA GLU A 108 11.45 -42.76 4.16
C GLU A 108 10.23 -41.91 4.53
N GLN A 109 9.30 -42.49 5.31
CA GLN A 109 8.14 -41.76 5.82
C GLN A 109 8.55 -40.58 6.71
N ALA A 110 9.49 -40.80 7.63
CA ALA A 110 9.98 -39.76 8.53
C ALA A 110 10.67 -38.61 7.77
N LEU A 111 11.49 -38.93 6.76
CA LEU A 111 12.12 -37.92 5.90
C LEU A 111 11.09 -37.11 5.11
N TYR A 112 10.07 -37.77 4.56
CA TYR A 112 8.98 -37.10 3.86
C TYR A 112 8.24 -36.13 4.78
N ILE A 113 7.84 -36.58 5.99
CA ILE A 113 7.12 -35.74 6.96
C ILE A 113 7.97 -34.51 7.33
N LYS A 114 9.27 -34.70 7.59
CA LYS A 114 10.18 -33.59 7.91
C LYS A 114 10.32 -32.59 6.76
N ALA A 115 10.46 -33.08 5.53
CA ALA A 115 10.55 -32.22 4.34
C ALA A 115 9.25 -31.42 4.13
N LEU A 116 8.10 -32.06 4.32
CA LEU A 116 6.79 -31.43 4.20
C LEU A 116 6.59 -30.34 5.26
N ASP A 117 6.87 -30.64 6.53
CA ASP A 117 6.78 -29.68 7.64
C ASP A 117 7.71 -28.48 7.41
N THR A 118 8.94 -28.73 6.94
CA THR A 118 9.89 -27.65 6.60
C THR A 118 9.37 -26.75 5.48
N ALA A 119 8.80 -27.34 4.43
CA ALA A 119 8.24 -26.59 3.31
C ALA A 119 7.00 -25.77 3.74
N GLN A 120 6.12 -26.36 4.55
CA GLN A 120 4.94 -25.68 5.11
C GLN A 120 5.33 -24.49 5.98
N ARG A 121 6.25 -24.68 6.93
CA ARG A 121 6.74 -23.59 7.80
C ARG A 121 7.39 -22.46 7.02
N THR A 122 8.16 -22.81 5.98
CA THR A 122 8.82 -21.81 5.12
C THR A 122 7.78 -21.01 4.35
N GLN A 123 6.80 -21.67 3.74
CA GLN A 123 5.71 -21.01 3.03
C GLN A 123 4.90 -20.10 3.96
N ASP A 124 4.57 -20.54 5.17
CA ASP A 124 3.80 -19.74 6.14
C ASP A 124 4.56 -18.49 6.58
N ARG A 125 5.86 -18.62 6.82
CA ARG A 125 6.71 -17.48 7.18
C ARG A 125 6.74 -16.44 6.06
N LEU A 126 6.95 -16.88 4.81
CA LEU A 126 7.01 -15.99 3.64
C LEU A 126 5.65 -15.34 3.35
N PHE A 127 4.56 -16.10 3.51
CA PHE A 127 3.20 -15.55 3.42
C PHE A 127 3.00 -14.40 4.40
N ARG A 128 3.38 -14.58 5.68
CA ARG A 128 3.26 -13.53 6.69
C ARG A 128 4.11 -12.29 6.38
N GLN A 129 5.33 -12.49 5.87
CA GLN A 129 6.19 -11.39 5.43
C GLN A 129 5.58 -10.60 4.28
N ALA A 130 5.13 -11.29 3.22
CA ALA A 130 4.47 -10.67 2.08
C ALA A 130 3.17 -9.96 2.51
N GLN A 131 2.35 -10.60 3.36
CA GLN A 131 1.11 -10.03 3.85
C GLN A 131 1.33 -8.81 4.74
N SER A 132 2.39 -8.80 5.55
CA SER A 132 2.75 -7.64 6.36
C SER A 132 3.09 -6.44 5.47
N ALA A 133 3.96 -6.63 4.48
CA ALA A 133 4.31 -5.56 3.54
C ALA A 133 3.10 -5.10 2.71
N ALA A 134 2.23 -6.04 2.28
CA ALA A 134 0.99 -5.73 1.57
C ALA A 134 0.03 -4.86 2.40
N ARG A 135 -0.03 -5.06 3.72
CA ARG A 135 -0.89 -4.26 4.61
C ARG A 135 -0.39 -2.83 4.72
N GLU A 136 0.91 -2.63 4.89
CA GLU A 136 1.53 -1.30 4.95
C GLU A 136 1.33 -0.52 3.65
N LEU A 137 1.47 -1.19 2.50
CA LEU A 137 1.27 -0.59 1.18
C LEU A 137 -0.20 -0.41 0.77
N GLY A 138 -1.18 -0.78 1.61
CA GLY A 138 -2.59 -0.69 1.23
C GLY A 138 -3.03 -1.70 0.15
N LEU A 139 -2.29 -2.78 -0.08
CA LEU A 139 -2.61 -3.77 -1.11
C LEU A 139 -3.68 -4.78 -0.66
N THR A 140 -4.03 -4.81 0.63
CA THR A 140 -5.13 -5.63 1.15
C THR A 140 -6.44 -4.85 1.24
N ILE A 141 -7.58 -5.52 1.09
CA ILE A 141 -8.91 -4.89 1.16
C ILE A 141 -9.08 -4.11 2.47
N SER A 142 -8.80 -4.74 3.61
CA SER A 142 -8.94 -4.09 4.92
C SER A 142 -7.98 -2.92 5.12
N ALA A 143 -6.80 -2.93 4.50
CA ALA A 143 -5.90 -1.78 4.53
C ALA A 143 -6.43 -0.63 3.67
N ARG A 144 -6.92 -0.91 2.46
CA ARG A 144 -7.56 0.10 1.59
C ARG A 144 -8.73 0.80 2.28
N CYS A 145 -9.57 0.06 2.98
CA CYS A 145 -10.71 0.65 3.71
C CYS A 145 -10.28 1.63 4.83
N LYS A 146 -9.02 1.63 5.26
CA LYS A 146 -8.48 2.57 6.24
C LYS A 146 -7.84 3.80 5.59
N ILE A 147 -7.55 3.75 4.29
CA ILE A 147 -6.97 4.86 3.54
C ILE A 147 -8.12 5.79 3.17
N VAL A 148 -8.13 6.96 3.80
CA VAL A 148 -9.00 8.07 3.39
C VAL A 148 -8.14 8.98 2.54
N ILE A 149 -8.39 9.01 1.24
CA ILE A 149 -7.74 9.94 0.32
C ILE A 149 -8.57 11.23 0.38
N PRO A 150 -8.02 12.35 0.90
CA PRO A 150 -8.71 13.62 0.87
C PRO A 150 -8.98 13.99 -0.60
N GLN A 151 -10.26 14.13 -0.95
CA GLN A 151 -10.57 14.70 -2.27
C GLN A 151 -10.30 16.19 -2.18
N LYS A 152 -9.49 16.73 -3.10
CA LYS A 152 -9.46 18.18 -3.32
C LYS A 152 -10.89 18.59 -3.64
N GLN A 153 -11.50 19.36 -2.73
CA GLN A 153 -12.79 19.98 -3.05
C GLN A 153 -12.57 20.80 -4.31
N PRO A 154 -13.42 20.65 -5.35
CA PRO A 154 -13.37 21.56 -6.48
C PRO A 154 -13.50 22.98 -5.89
N GLU A 155 -12.56 23.86 -6.23
CA GLU A 155 -12.68 25.27 -5.86
C GLU A 155 -14.07 25.71 -6.30
N ALA A 156 -14.93 26.05 -5.31
CA ALA A 156 -16.22 26.60 -5.62
C ALA A 156 -15.96 27.79 -6.55
N PRO A 157 -16.58 27.85 -7.75
CA PRO A 157 -16.36 28.95 -8.66
C PRO A 157 -16.60 30.22 -7.85
N ALA A 158 -15.61 31.12 -7.85
CA ALA A 158 -15.65 32.32 -7.05
C ALA A 158 -16.99 33.03 -7.33
N GLU A 159 -17.95 32.91 -6.42
CA GLU A 159 -19.22 33.60 -6.56
C GLU A 159 -18.89 35.08 -6.56
N ASN A 160 -18.97 35.67 -7.75
CA ASN A 160 -18.69 37.07 -7.92
C ASN A 160 -19.73 37.83 -7.09
N LYS A 161 -19.30 38.39 -5.95
CA LYS A 161 -20.16 39.06 -4.96
C LYS A 161 -20.97 40.21 -5.58
N PHE A 162 -20.55 40.67 -6.77
CA PHE A 162 -21.21 41.70 -7.55
C PHE A 162 -22.30 41.20 -8.51
N ALA A 163 -22.44 39.89 -8.73
CA ALA A 163 -23.46 39.33 -9.63
C ALA A 163 -24.90 39.66 -9.19
N LYS A 164 -25.13 39.78 -7.88
CA LYS A 164 -26.44 40.17 -7.31
C LYS A 164 -26.82 41.63 -7.58
N PHE A 165 -25.86 42.47 -8.00
CA PHE A 165 -26.09 43.89 -8.29
C PHE A 165 -26.25 44.19 -9.79
N LEU A 166 -25.84 43.27 -10.67
CA LEU A 166 -26.04 43.39 -12.11
C LEU A 166 -27.51 43.15 -12.50
N GLN A 167 -28.20 42.20 -11.84
CA GLN A 167 -29.61 41.90 -12.12
C GLN A 167 -30.59 43.03 -11.74
N LYS A 168 -30.18 44.00 -10.92
CA LYS A 168 -31.03 45.14 -10.52
C LYS A 168 -30.98 46.33 -11.47
N ARG A 169 -30.07 46.34 -12.44
CA ARG A 169 -29.88 47.50 -13.35
C ARG A 169 -30.65 47.40 -14.66
N ASP A 170 -31.14 46.22 -15.01
CA ASP A 170 -31.88 45.95 -16.25
C ASP A 170 -33.41 45.90 -16.04
N ALA A 171 -33.89 46.25 -14.84
CA ALA A 171 -35.31 46.26 -14.47
C ALA A 171 -35.83 47.67 -14.13
N GLY A 172 -35.17 48.72 -14.64
CA GLY A 172 -35.55 50.13 -14.45
C GLY A 172 -35.87 50.80 -15.77
#